data_AF-A0A849HFZ1-F1
#
_entry.id   AF-A0A849HFZ1-F1
#
_cell.length_a   1.000
_cell.length_b   1.000
_cell.length_c   1.000
_cell.angle_alpha   90.00
_cell.angle_beta   90.00
_cell.angle_gamma   90.00
#
_symmetry.space_group_name_H-M   'P 1'
#
loop_
_entity.id
_entity.type
_entity.pdbx_description
1 polymer ?
#
loop_
_entity_poly.entity_id
_entity_poly.type
_entity_poly.pdbx_seq_one_letter_code
_entity_poly.pdbx_strand_id
1 'polypeptide(L)' 'MTGTCIYLPSETLAALDNLARRTGRTRSGAVRRIIEKTLIEAGLYAPPPHPVVVNRDPARDIKEPK' A
#
# COMPACT_ATOMS: atom_id res chain seq x y z
N MET A 1 -11.23 -8.85 12.87
CA MET A 1 -10.45 -7.59 12.91
C MET A 1 -9.50 -7.67 14.10
N THR A 2 -8.21 -7.80 13.85
CA THR A 2 -7.17 -7.60 14.88
C THR A 2 -6.78 -6.13 14.88
N GLY A 3 -6.80 -5.50 16.05
CA GLY A 3 -6.37 -4.12 16.25
C GLY A 3 -5.24 -4.10 17.27
N THR A 4 -4.28 -3.20 17.07
CA THR A 4 -3.17 -2.96 18.01
C THR A 4 -3.25 -1.53 18.49
N CYS A 5 -3.19 -1.34 19.81
CA CYS A 5 -3.08 -0.02 20.41
C CYS A 5 -1.61 0.31 20.62
N ILE A 6 -1.18 1.45 20.09
CA ILE A 6 0.16 2.00 20.31
C ILE A 6 0.02 3.39 20.91
N TYR A 7 0.88 3.70 21.88
CA TYR A 7 0.96 5.05 22.41
C TYR A 7 1.70 5.94 21.41
N LEU A 8 1.12 7.10 21.11
CA LEU A 8 1.71 8.14 20.29
C LEU A 8 1.68 9.45 21.08
N PRO A 9 2.79 10.19 21.18
CA PRO A 9 2.79 11.53 21.75
C PRO A 9 1.80 12.45 21.02
N SER A 10 1.26 13.45 21.72
CA SER A 10 0.25 14.37 21.19
C SER A 10 0.70 15.08 19.91
N GLU A 11 1.98 15.45 19.82
CA GLU A 11 2.55 16.07 18.62
C GLU A 11 2.55 15.13 17.41
N THR A 12 2.87 13.85 17.64
CA THR A 12 2.83 12.82 16.60
C THR A 12 1.40 12.55 16.13
N LEU A 13 0.43 12.56 17.05
CA LEU A 13 -0.99 12.46 16.71
C LEU A 13 -1.46 13.64 15.85
N ALA A 14 -1.05 14.87 16.19
CA ALA A 14 -1.38 16.06 15.40
C ALA A 14 -0.75 16.01 13.99
N ALA A 15 0.50 15.54 13.88
CA ALA A 15 1.15 15.33 12.59
C ALA A 15 0.43 14.28 11.74
N LEU A 16 -0.01 13.18 12.36
CA LEU A 16 -0.77 12.13 11.68
C LEU A 16 -2.14 12.64 11.19
N ASP A 17 -2.85 13.43 12.00
CA ASP A 17 -4.13 14.04 11.60
C ASP A 17 -3.95 14.99 10.40
N ASN A 18 -2.87 15.78 10.40
CA ASN A 18 -2.52 16.64 9.27
C ASN A 18 -2.22 15.83 8.00
N LEU A 19 -1.46 14.74 8.12
CA LEU A 19 -1.14 13.87 6.99
C LEU A 19 -2.39 13.19 6.42
N ALA A 20 -3.26 12.67 7.30
CA ALA A 20 -4.53 12.06 6.93
C ALA A 20 -5.40 13.04 6.13
N ARG A 21 -5.54 14.28 6.62
CA ARG A 21 -6.27 15.36 5.92
C ARG A 21 -5.67 15.68 4.54
N ARG A 22 -4.36 15.89 4.45
CA ARG A 22 -3.68 16.25 3.19
C ARG A 22 -3.74 15.16 2.13
N THR A 23 -3.78 13.89 2.55
CA THR A 23 -3.77 12.74 1.64
C THR A 23 -5.17 12.16 1.37
N GLY A 24 -6.22 12.73 1.96
CA GLY A 24 -7.58 12.21 1.85
C GLY A 24 -7.74 10.80 2.42
N ARG A 25 -6.90 10.42 3.40
CA ARG A 25 -6.91 9.09 4.02
C ARG A 25 -7.49 9.13 5.42
N THR A 26 -7.99 7.99 5.88
CA THR A 26 -8.24 7.78 7.30
C THR A 26 -6.92 7.76 8.07
N ARG A 27 -6.95 8.09 9.37
CA ARG A 27 -5.78 7.99 10.25
C ARG A 27 -5.15 6.60 10.19
N SER A 28 -5.95 5.55 10.28
CA SER A 28 -5.49 4.16 10.21
C SER A 28 -4.83 3.84 8.86
N GLY A 29 -5.36 4.35 7.75
CA GLY A 29 -4.75 4.21 6.43
C GLY A 29 -3.40 4.94 6.32
N ALA A 30 -3.28 6.12 6.92
CA ALA A 30 -2.02 6.86 6.97
C ALA A 30 -0.96 6.13 7.81
N VAL A 31 -1.31 5.67 9.02
CA VAL A 31 -0.42 4.86 9.89
C VAL A 31 0.03 3.59 9.18
N ARG A 32 -0.92 2.86 8.58
CA ARG A 32 -0.61 1.63 7.85
C ARG A 32 0.43 1.87 6.75
N ARG A 33 0.26 2.92 5.95
CA ARG A 33 1.20 3.25 4.87
C ARG A 33 2.58 3.64 5.39
N ILE A 34 2.66 4.35 6.52
CA ILE A 34 3.94 4.68 7.17
C ILE A 34 4.64 3.38 7.59
N ILE A 35 3.94 2.52 8.33
CA ILE A 35 4.51 1.25 8.82
C ILE A 35 4.94 0.36 7.65
N GLU A 36 4.09 0.16 6.64
CA GLU A 36 4.43 -0.63 5.45
C GLU A 36 5.68 -0.09 4.76
N LYS A 37 5.76 1.23 4.54
CA LYS A 37 6.93 1.84 3.91
C LYS A 37 8.20 1.63 4.74
N THR A 38 8.15 1.88 6.05
CA THR A 38 9.29 1.71 6.94
C THR A 38 9.77 0.26 6.98
N LEU A 39 8.85 -0.72 6.99
CA LEU A 39 9.22 -2.14 6.99
C LEU A 39 9.83 -2.58 5.66
N ILE A 40 9.35 -2.04 4.52
CA ILE A 40 9.94 -2.30 3.20
C ILE A 40 11.36 -1.74 3.12
N GLU A 41 11.56 -0.48 3.54
CA GLU A 41 12.89 0.17 3.54
C GLU A 41 13.87 -0.54 4.48
N ALA A 42 13.38 -1.11 5.58
CA ALA A 42 14.18 -1.92 6.50
C ALA A 42 14.42 -3.35 6.01
N GLY A 43 13.84 -3.78 4.89
CA GLY A 43 13.92 -5.15 4.39
C GLY A 43 13.17 -6.18 5.26
N LEU A 44 12.31 -5.72 6.18
CA LEU A 44 11.55 -6.54 7.12
C LEU A 44 10.19 -6.98 6.56
N TYR A 45 9.77 -6.41 5.43
CA TYR A 45 8.53 -6.74 4.75
C TYR A 45 8.71 -6.69 3.25
N ALA A 46 8.41 -7.79 2.57
CA ALA A 46 8.33 -7.80 1.11
C ALA A 46 6.95 -7.28 0.70
N PRO A 47 6.85 -6.27 -0.18
CA PRO A 47 5.55 -5.89 -0.72
C PRO A 47 4.94 -7.11 -1.42
N PRO A 48 3.61 -7.31 -1.34
CA PRO A 48 2.97 -8.41 -2.04
C PRO A 48 3.29 -8.32 -3.53
N PRO A 49 3.48 -9.46 -4.23
CA PRO A 49 3.76 -9.45 -5.65
C PRO A 49 2.66 -8.65 -6.35
N HIS A 50 3.05 -7.59 -7.06
CA HIS A 50 2.11 -6.86 -7.89
C HIS A 50 1.56 -7.84 -8.93
N PRO A 51 0.23 -7.97 -9.08
CA PRO A 51 -0.32 -8.80 -10.14
C PRO A 51 0.20 -8.24 -11.46
N VAL A 52 1.02 -9.02 -12.15
CA VAL A 52 1.39 -8.74 -13.53
C VAL A 52 0.09 -8.85 -14.31
N VAL A 53 -0.49 -7.71 -14.67
CA VAL A 53 -1.58 -7.66 -15.64
C VAL A 53 -0.95 -8.09 -16.95
N VAL A 54 -1.03 -9.38 -17.26
CA VAL A 54 -0.69 -9.90 -18.58
C VAL A 54 -1.78 -9.39 -19.52
N ASN A 55 -1.53 -8.27 -20.18
CA ASN A 55 -2.32 -7.88 -21.34
C ASN A 55 -2.07 -8.93 -22.42
N ARG A 56 -2.88 -10.00 -22.43
CA ARG A 56 -2.96 -10.88 -23.59
C ARG A 56 -3.60 -10.06 -24.70
N ASP A 57 -2.79 -9.66 -25.66
CA ASP A 57 -3.26 -9.02 -26.89
C ASP A 57 -4.06 -10.07 -27.69
N PRO A 58 -5.38 -9.92 -27.85
CA PRO A 58 -6.21 -10.90 -28.56
C PRO A 58 -5.89 -10.97 -30.06
N ALA A 59 -5.11 -10.04 -30.62
CA ALA A 59 -4.77 -10.04 -32.05
C ALA A 59 -3.66 -11.04 -32.43
N ARG A 60 -2.95 -11.64 -31.46
CA ARG A 60 -1.85 -12.60 -31.75
C ARG A 60 -2.29 -14.06 -31.87
N ASP A 61 -3.53 -14.39 -31.54
CA ASP A 61 -4.06 -15.77 -31.61
C ASP A 61 -4.61 -16.15 -33.01
N ILE A 62 -4.60 -15.24 -33.99
CA ILE A 62 -5.15 -15.49 -35.33
C ILE A 62 -4.02 -15.62 -36.37
N LYS A 63 -3.13 -16.60 -36.21
CA LYS A 63 -2.36 -17.13 -37.35
C LYS A 63 -2.03 -18.60 -37.13
N GLU A 64 -2.84 -19.47 -37.71
CA GLU A 64 -2.39 -20.66 -38.45
C GLU A 64 -3.53 -21.16 -39.35
N PRO A 65 -3.52 -20.85 -40.66
CA PRO A 65 -4.26 -21.65 -41.63
C PRO A 65 -3.44 -22.91 -41.96
N LYS A 66 -4.09 -24.07 -41.80
CA LYS A 66 -3.64 -25.37 -42.35
C LYS A 66 -3.82 -25.43 -43.86
#